data_AF-A0A950V7G5-F1
#
_entry.id   AF-A0A950V7G5-F1
#
_cell.length_a   1.000
_cell.length_b   1.000
_cell.length_c   1.000
_cell.angle_alpha   90.00
_cell.angle_beta   90.00
_cell.angle_gamma   90.00
#
_symmetry.space_group_name_H-M   'P 1'
#
loop_
_entity.id
_entity.type
_entity.pdbx_description
1 polymer ?
#
loop_
_entity_poly.entity_id
_entity_poly.type
_entity_poly.pdbx_seq_one_letter_code
_entity_poly.pdbx_strand_id
1 'polypeptide(L)'
;MSNIYLQHPEDEALERLLLHRSDATELDIVETHLMACASCVTRLETLEAQIAAIKLALQEIHKERVAEATLREQRFSWRSWFALPHLSLAGAVAALGVGIFIAPPSTTQNASVEKLNLVAYRGLESPLVRKNHRLQVHLNANDLNQSTVEVQLVDNRGSELWKGTTPVPEGGVDISVPGIATSGAHFVRIYAPSSNGRGELLREFAFQVK
;
A
#
# COMPACT_ATOMS: atom_id res chain seq x y z
N MET A 1 -21.87 -2.13 -46.87
CA MET A 1 -21.62 -1.52 -45.56
C MET A 1 -22.43 -2.32 -44.55
N SER A 2 -21.81 -3.31 -43.92
CA SER A 2 -22.47 -4.12 -42.89
C SER A 2 -22.70 -3.26 -41.67
N ASN A 3 -23.91 -3.27 -41.14
CA ASN A 3 -24.30 -2.41 -40.04
C ASN A 3 -23.74 -3.00 -38.74
N ILE A 4 -22.59 -2.49 -38.29
CA ILE A 4 -21.81 -3.02 -37.15
C ILE A 4 -22.66 -3.07 -35.86
N TYR A 5 -23.65 -2.18 -35.74
CA TYR A 5 -24.59 -2.12 -34.62
C TYR A 5 -25.54 -3.34 -34.52
N LEU A 6 -25.74 -4.09 -35.61
CA LEU A 6 -26.63 -5.26 -35.67
C LEU A 6 -25.90 -6.59 -35.45
N GLN A 7 -24.56 -6.57 -35.41
CA GLN A 7 -23.77 -7.77 -35.10
C GLN A 7 -23.49 -7.81 -33.60
N HIS A 8 -23.56 -9.01 -33.02
CA HIS A 8 -23.18 -9.20 -31.63
C HIS A 8 -21.68 -8.91 -31.46
N PRO A 9 -21.30 -8.13 -30.44
CA PRO A 9 -19.89 -7.94 -30.10
C PRO A 9 -19.22 -9.27 -29.75
N GLU A 10 -17.94 -9.35 -30.10
CA GLU A 10 -17.06 -10.44 -29.70
C GLU A 10 -16.83 -10.41 -28.18
N ASP A 11 -16.48 -11.55 -27.60
CA ASP A 11 -16.27 -11.66 -26.14
C ASP A 11 -15.12 -10.75 -25.70
N GLU A 12 -14.07 -10.60 -26.51
CA GLU A 12 -12.94 -9.70 -26.24
C GLU A 12 -13.35 -8.22 -26.16
N ALA A 13 -14.40 -7.81 -26.87
CA ALA A 13 -14.93 -6.46 -26.77
C ALA A 13 -15.73 -6.27 -25.47
N LEU A 14 -16.52 -7.28 -25.07
CA LEU A 14 -17.24 -7.29 -23.80
C LEU A 14 -16.30 -7.37 -22.59
N GLU A 15 -15.22 -8.13 -22.69
CA GLU A 15 -14.18 -8.17 -21.65
C GLU A 15 -13.46 -6.84 -21.51
N ARG A 16 -13.09 -6.21 -22.63
CA ARG A 16 -12.48 -4.86 -22.61
C ARG A 16 -13.42 -3.83 -21.99
N LEU A 17 -14.72 -3.93 -22.25
CA LEU A 17 -15.74 -3.11 -21.61
C LEU A 17 -15.71 -3.31 -20.09
N LEU A 18 -15.80 -4.55 -19.62
CA LEU A 18 -15.78 -4.89 -18.18
C LEU A 18 -14.48 -4.50 -17.47
N LEU A 19 -13.36 -4.50 -18.19
CA LEU A 19 -12.05 -4.11 -17.68
C LEU A 19 -11.75 -2.61 -17.84
N HIS A 20 -12.72 -1.82 -18.34
CA HIS A 20 -12.57 -0.38 -18.63
C HIS A 20 -11.37 -0.08 -19.56
N ARG A 21 -11.19 -0.90 -20.59
CA ARG A 21 -10.11 -0.78 -21.59
C ARG A 21 -10.61 -0.53 -23.02
N SER A 22 -11.92 -0.39 -23.22
CA SER A 22 -12.49 -0.01 -24.51
C SER A 22 -12.14 1.43 -24.86
N ASP A 23 -11.86 1.69 -26.13
CA ASP A 23 -11.78 3.06 -26.63
C ASP A 23 -13.18 3.70 -26.73
N ALA A 24 -13.25 5.02 -26.89
CA ALA A 24 -14.51 5.74 -26.88
C ALA A 24 -15.48 5.35 -28.02
N THR A 25 -14.95 4.90 -29.16
CA THR A 25 -15.77 4.51 -30.31
C THR A 25 -16.34 3.11 -30.09
N GLU A 26 -15.50 2.19 -29.63
CA GLU A 26 -15.90 0.84 -29.27
C GLU A 26 -16.93 0.84 -28.12
N LEU A 27 -16.70 1.67 -27.10
CA LEU A 27 -17.59 1.82 -25.96
C LEU A 27 -19.01 2.20 -26.41
N ASP A 28 -19.15 3.25 -27.22
CA ASP A 28 -20.43 3.75 -27.73
C ASP A 28 -21.19 2.67 -28.54
N ILE A 29 -20.48 1.93 -29.40
CA ILE A 29 -21.06 0.87 -30.21
C ILE A 29 -21.56 -0.28 -29.32
N VAL A 30 -20.74 -0.74 -28.38
CA VAL A 30 -21.07 -1.88 -27.52
C VAL A 30 -22.18 -1.53 -26.54
N GLU A 31 -22.15 -0.35 -25.91
CA GLU A 31 -23.22 0.10 -25.00
C GLU A 31 -24.55 0.24 -25.73
N THR A 32 -24.55 0.85 -26.92
CA THR A 32 -25.75 0.97 -27.75
C THR A 32 -26.33 -0.40 -28.10
N HIS A 33 -25.48 -1.37 -28.44
CA HIS A 33 -25.93 -2.74 -28.69
C HIS A 33 -26.47 -3.42 -27.43
N LEU A 34 -25.80 -3.24 -26.29
CA LEU A 34 -26.19 -3.82 -25.01
C LEU A 34 -27.57 -3.36 -24.55
N MET A 35 -27.89 -2.08 -24.76
CA MET A 35 -29.23 -1.53 -24.45
C MET A 35 -30.35 -2.17 -25.27
N ALA A 36 -30.05 -2.70 -26.46
CA ALA A 36 -31.02 -3.31 -27.36
C ALA A 36 -31.01 -4.86 -27.33
N CYS A 37 -30.00 -5.49 -26.71
CA CYS A 37 -29.74 -6.92 -26.87
C CYS A 37 -29.61 -7.67 -25.54
N ALA A 38 -30.68 -8.38 -25.14
CA ALA A 38 -30.70 -9.16 -23.91
C ALA A 38 -29.69 -10.32 -23.88
N SER A 39 -29.37 -10.95 -25.02
CA SER A 39 -28.38 -12.05 -25.05
C SER A 39 -26.96 -11.56 -24.76
N CYS A 40 -26.61 -10.35 -25.21
CA CYS A 40 -25.35 -9.71 -24.87
C CYS A 40 -25.27 -9.31 -23.40
N VAL A 41 -26.39 -8.90 -22.79
CA VAL A 41 -26.46 -8.63 -21.34
C VAL A 41 -26.15 -9.91 -20.55
N THR A 42 -26.80 -11.03 -20.87
CA THR A 42 -26.52 -12.31 -20.18
C THR A 42 -25.08 -12.80 -20.37
N ARG A 43 -24.51 -12.60 -21.58
CA ARG A 43 -23.09 -12.90 -21.83
C ARG A 43 -22.18 -12.01 -20.98
N LEU A 44 -22.47 -10.71 -20.89
CA LEU A 44 -21.72 -9.76 -20.06
C LEU A 44 -21.75 -10.14 -18.57
N GLU A 45 -22.93 -10.47 -18.04
CA GLU A 45 -23.09 -10.95 -16.65
C GLU A 45 -22.29 -12.23 -16.38
N THR A 46 -22.25 -13.14 -17.36
CA THR A 46 -21.47 -14.38 -17.26
C THR A 46 -19.97 -14.08 -17.20
N LEU A 47 -19.48 -13.18 -18.05
CA LEU A 47 -18.08 -12.75 -18.06
C LEU A 47 -17.71 -12.02 -16.76
N GLU A 48 -18.60 -11.16 -16.24
CA GLU A 48 -18.40 -10.48 -14.97
C GLU A 48 -18.23 -11.47 -13.81
N ALA A 49 -19.10 -12.49 -13.74
CA ALA A 49 -19.02 -13.53 -12.73
C ALA A 49 -17.70 -14.33 -12.84
N GLN A 50 -17.25 -14.64 -14.06
CA GLN A 50 -15.97 -15.32 -14.30
C GLN A 50 -14.78 -14.47 -13.86
N ILE A 51 -14.75 -13.19 -14.22
CA ILE A 51 -13.70 -12.24 -13.81
C ILE A 51 -13.67 -12.13 -12.28
N ALA A 52 -14.81 -12.05 -11.61
CA ALA A 52 -14.90 -12.02 -10.16
C ALA A 52 -14.33 -13.30 -9.52
N ALA A 53 -14.69 -14.48 -10.05
CA ALA A 53 -14.17 -15.76 -9.58
C ALA A 53 -12.64 -15.87 -9.73
N ILE A 54 -12.10 -15.44 -10.87
CA ILE A 54 -10.64 -15.44 -11.13
C ILE A 54 -9.93 -14.49 -10.15
N LYS A 55 -10.47 -13.29 -9.93
CA LYS A 55 -9.91 -12.34 -8.95
C LYS A 55 -9.84 -12.94 -7.54
N LEU A 56 -10.90 -13.62 -7.11
CA LEU A 56 -10.92 -14.31 -5.81
C LEU A 56 -9.89 -15.43 -5.73
N ALA A 57 -9.80 -16.28 -6.76
CA ALA A 57 -8.81 -17.35 -6.81
C ALA A 57 -7.36 -16.81 -6.77
N LEU A 58 -7.07 -15.73 -7.51
CA LEU A 58 -5.76 -15.08 -7.49
C LEU A 58 -5.43 -14.48 -6.12
N GLN A 59 -6.40 -13.89 -5.43
CA GLN A 59 -6.21 -13.37 -4.07
C GLN A 59 -5.88 -14.50 -3.09
N GLU A 60 -6.54 -15.66 -3.21
CA GLU A 60 -6.25 -16.80 -2.34
C GLU A 60 -4.85 -17.35 -2.58
N ILE A 61 -4.46 -17.56 -3.84
CA ILE A 61 -3.10 -17.97 -4.21
C ILE A 61 -2.07 -16.96 -3.70
N HIS A 62 -2.36 -15.66 -3.77
CA HIS A 62 -1.47 -14.63 -3.26
C HIS A 62 -1.29 -14.72 -1.73
N LYS A 63 -2.38 -14.91 -0.98
CA LYS A 63 -2.33 -15.09 0.48
C LYS A 63 -1.54 -16.33 0.88
N GLU A 64 -1.77 -17.46 0.20
CA GLU A 64 -1.02 -18.71 0.44
C GLU A 64 0.48 -18.49 0.21
N ARG A 65 0.86 -17.89 -0.92
CA ARG A 65 2.27 -17.60 -1.23
C ARG A 65 2.92 -16.65 -0.21
N VAL A 66 2.20 -15.64 0.25
CA VAL A 66 2.70 -14.73 1.30
C VAL A 66 2.85 -15.48 2.63
N ALA A 67 1.87 -16.30 3.00
CA ALA A 67 1.95 -17.13 4.22
C ALA A 67 3.14 -18.09 4.16
N GLU A 68 3.34 -18.81 3.05
CA GLU A 68 4.49 -19.70 2.85
C GLU A 68 5.83 -18.94 2.90
N ALA A 69 5.90 -17.76 2.27
CA ALA A 69 7.11 -16.93 2.30
C ALA A 69 7.46 -16.47 3.72
N THR A 70 6.46 -16.03 4.50
CA THR A 70 6.67 -15.61 5.89
C THR A 70 7.10 -16.76 6.80
N LEU A 71 6.52 -17.96 6.62
CA LEU A 71 6.92 -19.16 7.35
C LEU A 71 8.34 -19.60 6.99
N ARG A 72 8.73 -19.50 5.71
CA ARG A 72 10.09 -19.82 5.26
C ARG A 72 11.14 -18.85 5.82
N GLU A 73 10.83 -17.56 5.87
CA GLU A 73 11.70 -16.53 6.42
C GLU A 73 11.89 -16.69 7.95
N GLN A 74 10.81 -16.99 8.68
CA GLN A 74 10.87 -17.30 10.11
C GLN A 74 11.70 -18.56 10.40
N ARG A 75 11.56 -19.62 9.59
CA ARG A 75 12.31 -20.88 9.77
C ARG A 75 13.80 -20.73 9.49
N PHE A 76 14.18 -19.82 8.60
CA PHE A 76 15.59 -19.49 8.33
C PHE A 76 16.19 -18.62 9.45
N SER A 77 15.42 -17.66 9.97
CA SER A 77 15.82 -16.80 11.09
C SER A 77 16.14 -17.61 12.36
N TRP A 78 15.26 -18.52 12.78
CA TRP A 78 15.51 -19.37 13.96
C TRP A 78 16.70 -20.33 13.81
N ARG A 79 16.98 -20.84 12.62
CA ARG A 79 18.19 -21.67 12.40
C ARG A 79 19.48 -20.84 12.44
N SER A 80 19.43 -19.56 12.05
CA SER A 80 20.60 -18.67 12.13
C SER A 80 20.98 -18.30 13.57
N TRP A 81 20.01 -18.24 14.50
CA TRP A 81 20.29 -18.03 15.94
C TRP A 81 20.98 -19.22 16.61
N PHE A 82 20.82 -20.43 16.10
CA PHE A 82 21.53 -21.61 16.60
C PHE A 82 22.81 -21.94 15.81
N ALA A 83 23.18 -21.11 14.84
CA ALA A 83 24.35 -21.31 13.99
C ALA A 83 25.34 -20.13 14.09
N LEU A 84 25.90 -19.90 15.28
CA LEU A 84 27.20 -19.23 15.40
C LEU A 84 28.17 -20.11 16.21
N PRO A 85 29.21 -20.68 15.57
CA PRO A 85 30.34 -21.29 16.24
C PRO A 85 31.43 -20.23 16.45
N HIS A 86 31.45 -19.56 17.60
CA HIS A 86 32.53 -18.60 17.91
C HIS A 86 33.08 -18.82 19.34
N LEU A 87 33.91 -19.85 19.47
CA LEU A 87 34.87 -20.02 20.58
C LEU A 87 36.17 -19.20 20.39
N SER A 88 36.16 -18.11 19.61
CA SER A 88 37.38 -17.32 19.34
C SER A 88 37.30 -15.83 19.71
N LEU A 89 36.26 -15.38 20.41
CA LEU A 89 36.08 -13.97 20.80
C LEU A 89 36.71 -13.60 22.16
N ALA A 90 37.64 -14.39 22.69
CA ALA A 90 38.38 -14.04 23.91
C ALA A 90 39.71 -13.31 23.65
N GLY A 91 40.17 -13.21 22.38
CA GLY A 91 41.49 -12.66 22.06
C GLY A 91 41.53 -11.18 21.65
N ALA A 92 40.43 -10.58 21.19
CA ALA A 92 40.48 -9.28 20.50
C ALA A 92 40.15 -8.05 21.38
N VAL A 93 39.65 -8.24 22.61
CA VAL A 93 39.24 -7.13 23.49
C VAL A 93 40.44 -6.39 24.10
N ALA A 94 41.63 -7.01 24.13
CA ALA A 94 42.83 -6.37 24.68
C ALA A 94 43.47 -5.31 23.74
N ALA A 95 43.15 -5.29 22.45
CA ALA A 95 43.81 -4.41 21.48
C ALA A 95 43.07 -3.10 21.17
N LEU A 96 41.77 -2.99 21.50
CA LEU A 96 40.95 -1.80 21.17
C LEU A 96 40.85 -0.76 22.31
N GLY A 97 41.47 -1.00 23.47
CA GLY A 97 41.49 -0.04 24.59
C GLY A 97 42.42 1.16 24.39
N VAL A 98 43.34 1.11 23.43
CA VAL A 98 44.38 2.14 23.24
C VAL A 98 44.06 3.13 22.10
N GLY A 99 43.07 2.83 21.24
CA GLY A 99 42.78 3.63 20.04
C GLY A 99 41.76 4.77 20.20
N ILE A 100 41.04 4.86 21.32
CA ILE A 100 39.87 5.75 21.47
C ILE A 100 40.22 7.17 21.94
N PHE A 101 41.49 7.50 22.19
CA PHE A 101 41.84 8.80 22.77
C PHE A 101 42.12 9.94 21.77
N ILE A 102 42.07 9.69 20.45
CA ILE A 102 42.37 10.73 19.44
C ILE A 102 41.41 10.63 18.25
N ALA A 103 40.18 11.13 18.39
CA ALA A 103 39.39 11.55 17.23
C ALA A 103 38.40 12.66 17.63
N PRO A 104 38.39 13.83 16.95
CA PRO A 104 37.49 14.93 17.24
C PRO A 104 36.06 14.68 16.68
N PRO A 105 35.03 15.33 17.25
CA PRO A 105 33.65 15.13 16.83
C PRO A 105 33.38 15.94 15.55
N SER A 106 33.31 15.28 14.41
CA SER A 106 32.92 15.93 13.15
C SER A 106 31.64 15.32 12.58
N THR A 107 30.61 16.17 12.58
CA THR A 107 29.66 16.35 11.49
C THR A 107 28.42 15.46 11.49
N THR A 108 27.35 16.08 12.01
CA THR A 108 25.94 15.90 11.67
C THR A 108 25.72 15.44 10.23
N GLN A 109 25.24 14.21 10.06
CA GLN A 109 24.76 13.72 8.77
C GLN A 109 23.36 14.27 8.51
N ASN A 110 23.26 15.02 7.41
CA ASN A 110 22.03 15.48 6.79
C ASN A 110 21.07 14.30 6.56
N ALA A 111 19.92 14.31 7.25
CA ALA A 111 18.82 13.41 6.96
C ALA A 111 18.18 13.82 5.62
N SER A 112 18.34 13.00 4.59
CA SER A 112 17.63 13.18 3.32
C SER A 112 16.13 12.93 3.56
N VAL A 113 15.32 13.97 3.37
CA VAL A 113 13.86 13.89 3.47
C VAL A 113 13.31 13.26 2.20
N GLU A 114 12.70 12.08 2.31
CA GLU A 114 12.01 11.41 1.22
C GLU A 114 10.54 11.84 1.20
N LYS A 115 10.11 12.46 0.10
CA LYS A 115 8.73 12.94 -0.11
C LYS A 115 7.87 11.78 -0.62
N LEU A 116 6.87 11.38 0.15
CA LEU A 116 5.89 10.35 -0.19
C LEU A 116 4.54 11.00 -0.49
N ASN A 117 4.09 10.85 -1.73
CA ASN A 117 2.75 11.26 -2.13
C ASN A 117 1.81 10.05 -2.09
N LEU A 118 0.89 10.00 -1.12
CA LEU A 118 -0.10 8.95 -0.98
C LEU A 118 -1.45 9.44 -1.51
N VAL A 119 -1.69 9.18 -2.79
CA VAL A 119 -3.01 9.37 -3.39
C VAL A 119 -3.84 8.11 -3.14
N ALA A 120 -5.11 8.28 -2.77
CA ALA A 120 -6.07 7.17 -2.64
C ALA A 120 -6.27 6.51 -4.00
N TYR A 121 -5.42 5.55 -4.35
CA TYR A 121 -5.53 4.78 -5.58
C TYR A 121 -6.24 3.46 -5.27
N ARG A 122 -7.38 3.23 -5.92
CA ARG A 122 -8.04 1.91 -5.96
C ARG A 122 -7.21 1.01 -6.92
N GLY A 123 -6.01 0.58 -6.49
CA GLY A 123 -5.09 -0.20 -7.32
C GLY A 123 -3.87 -0.72 -6.56
N LEU A 124 -3.40 -1.90 -6.97
CA LEU A 124 -2.48 -2.85 -6.31
C LEU A 124 -1.03 -2.39 -6.00
N GLU A 125 -0.71 -1.10 -6.05
CA GLU A 125 0.65 -0.62 -5.79
C GLU A 125 0.71 0.13 -4.45
N SER A 126 0.98 -0.62 -3.37
CA SER A 126 1.36 -0.02 -2.09
C SER A 126 2.77 0.58 -2.23
N PRO A 127 2.95 1.87 -1.97
CA PRO A 127 4.26 2.51 -2.09
C PRO A 127 5.26 1.83 -1.15
N LEU A 128 6.45 1.58 -1.68
CA LEU A 128 7.52 0.86 -1.02
C LEU A 128 8.48 1.86 -0.37
N VAL A 129 8.67 1.75 0.93
CA VAL A 129 9.42 2.73 1.73
C VAL A 129 10.59 2.04 2.42
N ARG A 130 11.75 2.70 2.50
CA ARG A 130 12.92 2.18 3.20
C ARG A 130 12.80 2.36 4.71
N LYS A 131 13.25 1.38 5.47
CA LYS A 131 13.37 1.47 6.94
C LYS A 131 14.13 2.71 7.42
N ASN A 132 13.79 3.19 8.61
CA ASN A 132 14.50 4.24 9.36
C ASN A 132 14.62 5.61 8.66
N HIS A 133 13.85 5.87 7.61
CA HIS A 133 13.82 7.19 6.95
C HIS A 133 12.60 7.98 7.43
N ARG A 134 12.77 9.29 7.68
CA ARG A 134 11.64 10.17 7.97
C ARG A 134 10.74 10.25 6.75
N LEU A 135 9.45 10.06 6.95
CA LEU A 135 8.47 9.99 5.87
C LEU A 135 7.70 11.30 5.84
N GLN A 136 7.71 12.00 4.72
CA GLN A 136 6.78 13.10 4.49
C GLN A 136 5.61 12.55 3.69
N VAL A 137 4.47 12.35 4.34
CA VAL A 137 3.30 11.70 3.78
C VAL A 137 2.27 12.75 3.41
N HIS A 138 1.98 12.88 2.12
CA HIS A 138 0.86 13.66 1.60
C HIS A 138 -0.35 12.75 1.45
N LEU A 139 -1.44 13.04 2.14
CA LEU A 139 -2.69 12.29 2.10
C LEU A 139 -3.74 13.10 1.36
N ASN A 140 -4.32 12.55 0.29
CA ASN A 140 -5.42 13.23 -0.38
C ASN A 140 -6.66 13.29 0.53
N ALA A 141 -7.01 14.51 0.94
CA ALA A 141 -8.10 14.86 1.85
C ALA A 141 -9.07 15.89 1.24
N ASN A 142 -9.08 16.07 -0.09
CA ASN A 142 -9.85 17.13 -0.76
C ASN A 142 -11.37 17.05 -0.53
N ASP A 143 -11.89 15.88 -0.14
CA ASP A 143 -13.32 15.68 0.14
C ASP A 143 -13.64 15.64 1.65
N LEU A 144 -12.69 15.99 2.52
CA LEU A 144 -12.93 16.03 3.97
C LEU A 144 -13.48 17.39 4.39
N ASN A 145 -14.71 17.41 4.90
CA ASN A 145 -15.38 18.62 5.40
C ASN A 145 -14.88 19.07 6.80
N GLN A 146 -13.66 18.68 7.19
CA GLN A 146 -13.11 18.83 8.54
C GLN A 146 -11.97 19.86 8.51
N SER A 147 -11.96 20.84 9.44
CA SER A 147 -10.86 21.82 9.53
C SER A 147 -9.56 21.24 10.10
N THR A 148 -9.68 20.21 10.93
CA THR A 148 -8.60 19.52 11.61
C THR A 148 -8.91 18.05 11.70
N VAL A 149 -7.92 17.20 11.45
CA VAL A 149 -8.06 15.75 11.53
C VAL A 149 -7.01 15.15 12.44
N GLU A 150 -7.36 14.02 13.03
CA GLU A 150 -6.43 13.21 13.81
C GLU A 150 -5.86 12.11 12.90
N VAL A 151 -4.55 12.01 12.82
CA VAL A 151 -3.87 11.03 11.97
C VAL A 151 -3.09 10.06 12.85
N GLN A 152 -3.25 8.78 12.56
CA GLN A 152 -2.63 7.68 13.28
C GLN A 152 -1.85 6.80 12.31
N LEU A 153 -0.61 6.48 12.64
CA LEU A 153 0.18 5.45 11.99
C LEU A 153 0.12 4.18 12.83
N VAL A 154 -0.22 3.06 12.20
CA VAL A 154 -0.23 1.75 12.85
C VAL A 154 0.58 0.71 12.05
N ASP A 155 1.07 -0.30 12.77
CA ASP A 155 1.68 -1.49 12.18
C ASP A 155 0.63 -2.48 11.64
N ASN A 156 1.09 -3.61 11.08
CA ASN A 156 0.21 -4.68 10.59
C ASN A 156 -0.64 -5.36 11.67
N ARG A 157 -0.30 -5.20 12.95
CA ARG A 157 -1.07 -5.69 14.10
C ARG A 157 -2.03 -4.64 14.65
N GLY A 158 -2.02 -3.43 14.08
CA GLY A 158 -2.79 -2.29 14.57
C GLY A 158 -2.18 -1.59 15.77
N SER A 159 -0.92 -1.87 16.14
CA SER A 159 -0.21 -1.16 17.19
C SER A 159 0.09 0.26 16.72
N GLU A 160 -0.25 1.25 17.56
CA GLU A 160 0.04 2.64 17.27
C GLU A 160 1.56 2.90 17.32
N LEU A 161 2.11 3.33 16.19
CA LEU A 161 3.51 3.75 16.06
C LEU A 161 3.66 5.26 16.20
N TRP A 162 2.64 6.01 15.75
CA TRP A 162 2.63 7.46 15.83
C TRP A 162 1.19 7.99 15.77
N LYS A 163 0.98 9.15 16.38
CA LYS A 163 -0.30 9.86 16.37
C LYS A 163 -0.05 11.36 16.38
N GLY A 164 -0.86 12.10 15.64
CA GLY A 164 -0.80 13.56 15.59
C GLY A 164 -2.10 14.18 15.09
N THR A 165 -2.28 15.46 15.36
CA THR A 165 -3.42 16.23 14.87
C THR A 165 -2.90 17.30 13.93
N THR A 166 -3.52 17.44 12.76
CA THR A 166 -3.06 18.35 11.71
C THR A 166 -4.25 19.06 11.05
N PRO A 167 -4.10 20.34 10.69
CA PRO A 167 -5.11 21.03 9.89
C PRO A 167 -5.23 20.38 8.50
N VAL A 168 -6.40 20.51 7.87
CA VAL A 168 -6.64 20.08 6.49
C VAL A 168 -6.59 21.32 5.59
N PRO A 169 -5.44 21.67 4.99
CA PRO A 169 -5.38 22.74 3.99
C PRO A 169 -6.06 22.30 2.68
N GLU A 170 -6.47 23.28 1.87
CA GLU A 170 -6.97 23.03 0.50
C GLU A 170 -5.88 22.30 -0.30
N GLY A 171 -6.14 21.04 -0.68
CA GLY A 171 -5.20 20.23 -1.46
C GLY A 171 -4.72 18.94 -0.80
N GLY A 172 -4.97 18.72 0.50
CA GLY A 172 -4.62 17.47 1.19
C GLY A 172 -3.97 17.67 2.56
N VAL A 173 -3.61 16.58 3.22
CA VAL A 173 -2.98 16.59 4.55
C VAL A 173 -1.52 16.15 4.42
N ASP A 174 -0.60 17.06 4.74
CA ASP A 174 0.83 16.76 4.83
C ASP A 174 1.24 16.47 6.27
N ILE A 175 1.82 15.29 6.51
CA ILE A 175 2.36 14.92 7.82
C ILE A 175 3.81 14.44 7.72
N SER A 176 4.62 14.75 8.73
CA SER A 176 5.95 14.17 8.90
C SER A 176 5.91 13.08 9.95
N VAL A 177 6.15 11.85 9.52
CA VAL A 177 6.12 10.66 10.36
C VAL A 177 7.55 10.22 10.68
N PRO A 178 7.85 9.83 11.94
CA PRO A 178 9.16 9.29 12.28
C PRO A 178 9.49 8.03 11.48
N GLY A 179 10.78 7.73 11.36
CA GLY A 179 11.24 6.56 10.63
C GLY A 179 10.74 5.27 11.25
N ILE A 180 10.21 4.39 10.40
CA ILE A 180 9.65 3.11 10.82
C ILE A 180 10.75 2.05 10.78
N ALA A 181 11.03 1.43 11.92
CA ALA A 181 12.07 0.41 12.06
C ALA A 181 11.57 -0.99 11.64
N THR A 182 10.26 -1.22 11.75
CA THR A 182 9.62 -2.50 11.46
C THR A 182 9.36 -2.64 9.96
N SER A 183 9.75 -3.77 9.37
CA SER A 183 9.28 -4.16 8.04
C SER A 183 7.82 -4.60 8.08
N GLY A 184 7.13 -4.38 6.97
CA GLY A 184 5.82 -4.96 6.73
C GLY A 184 4.80 -3.94 6.25
N ALA A 185 3.54 -4.37 6.20
CA ALA A 185 2.42 -3.50 5.92
C ALA A 185 2.20 -2.54 7.09
N HIS A 186 2.02 -1.28 6.77
CA HIS A 186 1.70 -0.22 7.72
C HIS A 186 0.51 0.56 7.18
N PHE A 187 -0.27 1.14 8.09
CA PHE A 187 -1.49 1.86 7.74
C PHE A 187 -1.48 3.25 8.35
N VAL A 188 -1.83 4.25 7.53
CA VAL A 188 -2.13 5.60 7.99
C VAL A 188 -3.65 5.76 8.03
N ARG A 189 -4.18 6.12 9.18
CA ARG A 189 -5.62 6.31 9.43
C ARG A 189 -5.91 7.76 9.73
N ILE A 190 -6.93 8.31 9.10
CA ILE A 190 -7.43 9.66 9.34
C ILE A 190 -8.76 9.55 10.07
N TYR A 191 -8.87 10.23 11.20
CA TYR A 191 -10.07 10.29 12.03
C TYR A 191 -10.64 11.71 12.07
N ALA A 192 -11.95 11.79 12.21
CA ALA A 192 -12.63 13.01 12.59
C ALA A 192 -12.13 13.47 13.99
N PRO A 193 -12.01 14.78 14.24
CA PRO A 193 -11.72 15.30 15.57
C PRO A 193 -12.85 14.91 16.52
N SER A 194 -12.50 14.42 17.70
CA SER A 194 -13.44 14.05 18.75
C SER A 194 -12.96 14.60 20.08
N SER A 195 -13.88 15.17 20.86
CA SER A 195 -13.58 15.74 22.17
C SER A 195 -13.52 14.68 23.27
N ASN A 196 -14.10 13.49 23.05
CA ASN A 196 -14.43 12.55 24.13
C ASN A 196 -13.99 11.09 23.84
N GLY A 197 -13.12 10.87 22.86
CA GLY A 197 -12.70 9.52 22.46
C GLY A 197 -12.04 9.49 21.08
N ARG A 198 -11.97 8.31 20.47
CA ARG A 198 -11.51 8.16 19.08
C ARG A 198 -12.63 8.60 18.15
N GLY A 199 -12.36 9.55 17.26
CA GLY A 199 -13.35 10.01 16.30
C GLY A 199 -13.68 8.96 15.23
N GLU A 200 -14.64 9.29 14.37
CA GLU A 200 -15.02 8.46 13.24
C GLU A 200 -13.84 8.27 12.27
N LEU A 201 -13.60 7.05 11.80
CA LEU A 201 -12.56 6.77 10.81
C LEU A 201 -13.01 7.29 9.45
N LEU A 202 -12.29 8.28 8.92
CA LEU A 202 -12.59 8.93 7.64
C LEU A 202 -11.91 8.21 6.47
N ARG A 203 -10.62 7.86 6.62
CA ARG A 203 -9.83 7.19 5.57
C ARG A 203 -8.73 6.31 6.17
N GLU A 204 -8.36 5.26 5.44
CA GLU A 204 -7.19 4.42 5.74
C GLU A 204 -6.35 4.24 4.46
N PHE A 205 -5.03 4.34 4.60
CA PHE A 205 -4.05 4.21 3.52
C PHE A 205 -3.01 3.16 3.90
N ALA A 206 -2.81 2.15 3.04
CA ALA A 206 -1.82 1.11 3.26
C ALA A 206 -0.52 1.41 2.48
N PHE A 207 0.62 1.13 3.10
CA PHE A 207 1.93 1.21 2.46
C PHE A 207 2.86 0.13 3.03
N GLN A 208 3.98 -0.15 2.34
CA GLN A 208 4.89 -1.22 2.75
C GLN A 208 6.29 -0.70 3.07
N VAL A 209 6.81 -1.09 4.23
CA VAL A 209 8.18 -0.78 4.66
C VAL A 209 9.07 -2.00 4.45
N LYS A 210 10.19 -1.85 3.73
CA LYS A 210 11.20 -2.91 3.51
C LYS A 210 12.58 -2.51 4.04
#